data_AF-K2J450-F1
#
_entry.id   AF-K2J450-F1
#
_cell.length_a   1.000
_cell.length_b   1.000
_cell.length_c   1.000
_cell.angle_alpha   90.00
_cell.angle_beta   90.00
_cell.angle_gamma   90.00
#
_symmetry.space_group_name_H-M   'P 1'
#
loop_
_entity.id
_entity.type
_entity.pdbx_description
1 polymer ?
#
loop_
_entity_poly.entity_id
_entity_poly.type
_entity_poly.pdbx_seq_one_letter_code
_entity_poly.pdbx_strand_id
1 'polypeptide(L)'
;MTLTRENIRNGFIRKMMEEAPPGFRMLSEEELEASLSGMFPAGRPEGDVWLFGYGSLIWNPAFHFAERRIGTVRGLHRRFCLWTTLGRGTPERPGLMLALDRGGSCKGVAFRIEADKAAEELQIVWRREMVSHAYIPRWVTVETADGPVRAITFTINRRHERYVGQQMADAEAARVIAVASGRIGRCAEYLENTVQHLHELKIADRYMERLLTLTRQACSEQAAQENSQK
;
A
#
# COMPACT_ATOMS: atom_id res chain seq x y z
N MET A 1 -5.09 15.42 -1.26
CA MET A 1 -6.43 14.84 -1.52
C MET A 1 -6.50 13.48 -0.85
N THR A 2 -7.53 13.22 -0.02
CA THR A 2 -7.71 11.94 0.66
C THR A 2 -8.55 11.00 -0.21
N LEU A 3 -8.13 9.74 -0.37
CA LEU A 3 -8.92 8.73 -1.07
C LEU A 3 -10.10 8.31 -0.18
N THR A 4 -11.32 8.67 -0.57
CA THR A 4 -12.55 8.26 0.12
C THR A 4 -13.11 6.98 -0.50
N ARG A 5 -13.91 6.24 0.28
CA ARG A 5 -14.66 5.07 -0.19
C ARG A 5 -15.45 5.39 -1.46
N GLU A 6 -16.15 6.52 -1.44
CA GLU A 6 -16.98 6.99 -2.56
C GLU A 6 -16.15 7.33 -3.81
N ASN A 7 -15.00 8.00 -3.65
CA ASN A 7 -14.16 8.32 -4.81
C ASN A 7 -13.54 7.06 -5.43
N ILE A 8 -13.15 6.07 -4.61
CA ILE A 8 -12.64 4.78 -5.10
C ILE A 8 -13.76 4.04 -5.85
N ARG A 9 -14.97 3.98 -5.26
CA ARG A 9 -16.15 3.38 -5.88
C ARG A 9 -16.48 4.01 -7.24
N ASN A 10 -16.38 5.34 -7.34
CA ASN A 10 -16.63 6.12 -8.56
C ASN A 10 -15.47 6.10 -9.57
N GLY A 11 -14.49 5.20 -9.39
CA GLY A 11 -13.44 4.94 -10.36
C GLY A 11 -12.32 5.98 -10.38
N PHE A 12 -12.15 6.79 -9.32
CA PHE A 12 -11.09 7.82 -9.27
C PHE A 12 -9.71 7.25 -9.55
N ILE A 13 -9.36 6.09 -8.96
CA ILE A 13 -8.05 5.44 -9.17
C ILE A 13 -7.89 5.00 -10.62
N ARG A 14 -8.93 4.39 -11.21
CA ARG A 14 -8.90 3.96 -12.61
C ARG A 14 -8.71 5.16 -13.54
N LYS A 15 -9.52 6.22 -13.40
CA LYS A 15 -9.40 7.46 -14.19
C LYS A 15 -8.01 8.09 -14.06
N MET A 16 -7.46 8.11 -12.84
CA MET A 16 -6.10 8.59 -12.62
C MET A 16 -5.10 7.74 -13.42
N MET A 17 -5.20 6.40 -13.36
CA MET A 17 -4.29 5.49 -14.07
C MET A 17 -4.47 5.51 -15.60
N GLU A 18 -5.64 5.87 -16.12
CA GLU A 18 -5.87 6.08 -17.57
C GLU A 18 -5.07 7.28 -18.11
N GLU A 19 -4.68 8.22 -17.25
CA GLU A 19 -3.78 9.33 -17.59
C GLU A 19 -2.29 8.94 -17.52
N ALA A 20 -1.97 7.68 -17.20
CA ALA A 20 -0.59 7.22 -17.08
C ALA A 20 0.14 7.19 -18.45
N PRO A 21 1.49 7.27 -18.45
CA PRO A 21 2.26 7.17 -19.68
C PRO A 21 1.97 5.89 -20.48
N PRO A 22 2.19 5.92 -21.81
CA PRO A 22 2.04 4.74 -22.67
C PRO A 22 2.82 3.53 -22.13
N GLY A 23 2.19 2.36 -22.16
CA GLY A 23 2.79 1.10 -21.66
C GLY A 23 2.42 0.76 -20.21
N PHE A 24 1.74 1.64 -19.47
CA PHE A 24 1.22 1.31 -18.14
C PHE A 24 0.09 0.28 -18.25
N ARG A 25 0.36 -0.98 -17.88
CA ARG A 25 -0.66 -2.02 -17.85
C ARG A 25 -1.58 -1.84 -16.64
N MET A 26 -2.87 -1.75 -16.91
CA MET A 26 -3.94 -1.81 -15.90
C MET A 26 -4.72 -3.10 -16.05
N LEU A 27 -5.29 -3.58 -14.94
CA LEU A 27 -6.30 -4.62 -15.00
C LEU A 27 -7.62 -4.05 -15.54
N SER A 28 -8.28 -4.78 -16.44
CA SER A 28 -9.68 -4.50 -16.81
C SER A 28 -10.62 -4.73 -15.62
N GLU A 29 -11.87 -4.27 -15.70
CA GLU A 29 -12.85 -4.58 -14.62
C GLU A 29 -13.10 -6.09 -14.54
N GLU A 30 -13.08 -6.80 -15.68
CA GLU A 30 -13.21 -8.25 -15.74
C GLU A 30 -12.00 -8.96 -15.11
N GLU A 31 -10.78 -8.48 -15.34
CA GLU A 31 -9.58 -9.04 -14.68
C GLU A 31 -9.57 -8.75 -13.18
N LEU A 32 -10.07 -7.58 -12.74
CA LEU A 32 -10.24 -7.26 -11.32
C LEU A 32 -11.25 -8.19 -10.64
N GLU A 33 -12.42 -8.37 -11.25
CA GLU A 33 -13.47 -9.26 -10.76
C GLU A 33 -12.97 -10.71 -10.74
N ALA A 34 -12.35 -11.20 -11.83
CA ALA A 34 -11.79 -12.54 -11.88
C ALA A 34 -10.71 -12.78 -10.80
N SER A 35 -9.86 -11.78 -10.56
CA SER A 35 -8.87 -11.81 -9.48
C SER A 35 -9.51 -11.90 -8.09
N LEU A 36 -10.59 -11.14 -7.86
CA LEU A 36 -11.33 -11.17 -6.60
C LEU A 36 -12.08 -12.49 -6.41
N SER A 37 -12.89 -12.89 -7.38
CA SER A 37 -13.64 -14.14 -7.35
C SER A 37 -12.72 -15.34 -7.16
N GLY A 38 -11.55 -15.34 -7.82
CA GLY A 38 -10.53 -16.39 -7.70
C GLY A 38 -9.93 -16.55 -6.31
N MET A 39 -10.13 -15.60 -5.39
CA MET A 39 -9.73 -15.75 -3.99
C MET A 39 -10.63 -16.71 -3.21
N PHE A 40 -11.82 -17.02 -3.73
CA PHE A 40 -12.85 -17.78 -3.04
C PHE A 40 -13.23 -19.04 -3.83
N PRO A 41 -13.35 -20.22 -3.20
CA PRO A 41 -13.79 -21.44 -3.88
C PRO A 41 -15.16 -21.29 -4.57
N ALA A 42 -16.11 -20.59 -3.95
CA ALA A 42 -17.44 -20.32 -4.48
C ALA A 42 -17.49 -19.09 -5.42
N GLY A 43 -16.35 -18.49 -5.75
CA GLY A 43 -16.28 -17.25 -6.54
C GLY A 43 -16.71 -15.98 -5.80
N ARG A 44 -17.09 -16.10 -4.52
CA ARG A 44 -17.54 -14.98 -3.66
C ARG A 44 -17.28 -15.28 -2.18
N PRO A 45 -17.22 -14.26 -1.30
CA PRO A 45 -17.19 -14.50 0.14
C PRO A 45 -18.49 -15.16 0.63
N GLU A 46 -18.36 -16.14 1.52
CA GLU A 46 -19.50 -16.86 2.14
C GLU A 46 -19.70 -16.51 3.62
N GLY A 47 -18.96 -15.52 4.12
CA GLY A 47 -18.98 -15.08 5.51
C GLY A 47 -18.11 -13.85 5.72
N ASP A 48 -17.82 -13.53 6.97
CA ASP A 48 -16.92 -12.45 7.32
C ASP A 48 -15.55 -12.62 6.66
N VAL A 49 -14.99 -11.51 6.20
CA VAL A 49 -13.66 -11.49 5.56
C VAL A 49 -12.74 -10.57 6.33
N TRP A 50 -11.53 -11.05 6.61
CA TRP A 50 -10.48 -10.22 7.18
C TRP A 50 -9.56 -9.67 6.11
N LEU A 51 -9.19 -8.39 6.20
CA LEU A 51 -8.13 -7.76 5.42
C LEU A 51 -6.96 -7.38 6.32
N PHE A 52 -5.74 -7.74 5.94
CA PHE A 52 -4.52 -7.32 6.63
C PHE A 52 -3.89 -6.10 5.94
N GLY A 53 -3.99 -4.96 6.62
CA GLY A 53 -3.35 -3.71 6.24
C GLY A 53 -1.97 -3.54 6.87
N TYR A 54 -1.00 -3.20 6.03
CA TYR A 54 0.40 -2.94 6.43
C TYR A 54 0.88 -1.53 6.07
N GLY A 55 0.16 -0.83 5.20
CA GLY A 55 0.49 0.52 4.70
C GLY A 55 -0.70 1.47 4.83
N SER A 56 -1.09 2.11 3.73
CA SER A 56 -2.18 3.11 3.74
C SER A 56 -3.51 2.61 4.30
N LEU A 57 -3.83 1.32 4.20
CA LEU A 57 -5.03 0.75 4.80
C LEU A 57 -5.08 0.93 6.34
N ILE A 58 -3.94 1.13 7.00
CA ILE A 58 -3.88 1.37 8.46
C ILE A 58 -4.52 2.71 8.83
N TRP A 59 -4.25 3.77 8.06
CA TRP A 59 -4.65 5.15 8.37
C TRP A 59 -5.73 5.72 7.46
N ASN A 60 -5.93 5.08 6.32
CA ASN A 60 -7.05 5.34 5.43
C ASN A 60 -7.57 3.99 4.92
N PRO A 61 -8.42 3.27 5.67
CA PRO A 61 -9.02 2.02 5.20
C PRO A 61 -9.89 2.25 3.96
N ALA A 62 -10.72 3.29 3.97
CA ALA A 62 -11.66 3.62 2.89
C ALA A 62 -12.61 2.46 2.49
N PHE A 63 -12.93 1.59 3.45
CA PHE A 63 -13.96 0.55 3.37
C PHE A 63 -14.61 0.39 4.74
N HIS A 64 -15.80 -0.20 4.79
CA HIS A 64 -16.50 -0.49 6.05
C HIS A 64 -15.97 -1.77 6.71
N PHE A 65 -15.70 -1.69 8.01
CA PHE A 65 -15.28 -2.84 8.83
C PHE A 65 -15.96 -2.75 10.21
N ALA A 66 -16.25 -3.91 10.81
CA ALA A 66 -16.87 -3.99 12.13
C ALA A 66 -15.84 -4.09 13.26
N GLU A 67 -14.63 -4.53 12.95
CA GLU A 67 -13.61 -4.81 13.95
C GLU A 67 -12.21 -4.62 13.38
N ARG A 68 -11.25 -4.25 14.23
CA ARG A 68 -9.83 -4.26 13.89
C ARG A 68 -8.99 -4.86 15.00
N ARG A 69 -7.98 -5.66 14.64
CA ARG A 69 -7.01 -6.27 15.55
C ARG A 69 -5.60 -5.97 15.11
N ILE A 70 -4.72 -5.65 16.05
CA ILE A 70 -3.28 -5.61 15.76
C ILE A 70 -2.78 -7.04 15.68
N GLY A 71 -1.97 -7.34 14.68
CA GLY A 71 -1.42 -8.68 14.53
C GLY A 71 -0.19 -8.73 13.64
N THR A 72 0.45 -9.90 13.62
CA THR A 72 1.71 -10.13 12.92
C THR A 72 1.56 -11.21 11.86
N VAL A 73 2.01 -10.92 10.65
CA VAL A 73 2.20 -11.91 9.58
C VAL A 73 3.67 -12.28 9.51
N ARG A 74 3.98 -13.57 9.49
CA ARG A 74 5.36 -14.09 9.35
C ARG A 74 5.68 -14.41 7.89
N GLY A 75 6.96 -14.33 7.53
CA GLY A 75 7.45 -14.61 6.17
C GLY A 75 7.24 -13.46 5.17
N LEU A 76 6.75 -12.31 5.64
CA LEU A 76 6.58 -11.08 4.86
C LEU A 76 7.06 -9.88 5.67
N HIS A 77 7.66 -8.88 5.04
CA HIS A 77 8.07 -7.63 5.67
C HIS A 77 7.69 -6.44 4.79
N ARG A 78 7.56 -5.28 5.42
CA ARG A 78 7.29 -4.02 4.74
C ARG A 78 8.54 -3.49 4.07
N ARG A 79 8.41 -3.04 2.81
CA ARG A 79 9.48 -2.37 2.09
C ARG A 79 8.92 -1.35 1.08
N PHE A 80 9.58 -0.20 0.97
CA PHE A 80 9.39 0.72 -0.16
C PHE A 80 10.11 0.14 -1.39
N CYS A 81 9.41 -0.74 -2.11
CA CYS A 81 10.00 -1.51 -3.22
C CYS A 81 9.14 -1.49 -4.49
N LEU A 82 8.18 -0.57 -4.59
CA LEU A 82 7.36 -0.37 -5.78
C LEU A 82 7.56 1.03 -6.33
N TRP A 83 8.12 1.14 -7.53
CA TRP A 83 8.16 2.40 -8.26
C TRP A 83 6.74 2.89 -8.58
N THR A 84 6.51 4.19 -8.38
CA THR A 84 5.28 4.85 -8.82
C THR A 84 5.60 6.12 -9.59
N THR A 85 5.13 6.19 -10.83
CA THR A 85 5.19 7.39 -11.69
C THR A 85 3.89 8.17 -11.65
N LEU A 86 2.94 7.74 -10.81
CA LEU A 86 1.63 8.33 -10.67
C LEU A 86 1.23 8.47 -9.20
N GLY A 87 0.35 9.42 -8.91
CA GLY A 87 -0.20 9.64 -7.58
C GLY A 87 0.78 10.27 -6.59
N ARG A 88 1.83 9.56 -6.16
CA ARG A 88 2.87 10.04 -5.22
C ARG A 88 4.20 10.36 -5.90
N GLY A 89 4.21 10.38 -7.22
CA GLY A 89 5.33 10.79 -8.07
C GLY A 89 4.82 11.15 -9.47
N THR A 90 5.75 11.49 -10.35
CA THR A 90 5.53 11.72 -11.79
C THR A 90 6.48 10.87 -12.62
N PRO A 91 6.34 10.80 -13.95
CA PRO A 91 7.32 10.14 -14.82
C PRO A 91 8.73 10.74 -14.68
N GLU A 92 8.84 12.06 -14.50
CA GLU A 92 10.12 12.79 -14.36
C GLU A 92 10.70 12.67 -12.95
N ARG A 93 9.84 12.58 -11.93
CA ARG A 93 10.22 12.43 -10.52
C ARG A 93 9.42 11.27 -9.90
N PRO A 94 9.80 10.01 -10.19
CA PRO A 94 9.08 8.85 -9.67
C PRO A 94 9.22 8.76 -8.16
N GLY A 95 8.16 8.30 -7.50
CA GLY A 95 8.15 7.98 -6.08
C GLY A 95 8.31 6.49 -5.82
N LEU A 96 8.35 6.14 -4.54
CA LEU A 96 8.36 4.76 -4.06
C LEU A 96 7.16 4.50 -3.16
N MET A 97 6.50 3.38 -3.37
CA MET A 97 5.36 2.93 -2.57
C MET A 97 5.71 1.67 -1.78
N LEU A 98 4.99 1.49 -0.68
CA LEU A 98 5.15 0.38 0.23
C LEU A 98 4.50 -0.89 -0.33
N ALA A 99 5.14 -2.03 -0.10
CA ALA A 99 4.57 -3.34 -0.34
C ALA A 99 5.00 -4.33 0.75
N LEU A 100 4.34 -5.49 0.79
CA LEU A 100 4.86 -6.66 1.48
C LEU A 100 5.72 -7.50 0.53
N ASP A 101 6.99 -7.68 0.90
CA ASP A 101 7.92 -8.58 0.22
C ASP A 101 8.27 -9.77 1.13
N ARG A 102 8.79 -10.85 0.55
CA ARG A 102 9.12 -12.10 1.23
C ARG A 102 10.23 -11.91 2.26
N GLY A 103 10.11 -12.63 3.37
CA GLY A 103 11.07 -12.68 4.46
C GLY A 103 10.63 -11.87 5.69
N GLY A 104 11.21 -12.18 6.86
CA GLY A 104 10.97 -11.44 8.10
C GLY A 104 9.56 -11.60 8.65
N SER A 105 9.04 -10.53 9.22
CA SER A 105 7.66 -10.44 9.72
C SER A 105 7.15 -9.00 9.60
N CYS A 106 5.84 -8.85 9.52
CA CYS A 106 5.17 -7.56 9.44
C CYS A 106 4.07 -7.49 10.49
N LYS A 107 4.17 -6.51 11.39
CA LYS A 107 3.09 -6.17 12.31
C LYS A 107 2.21 -5.08 11.68
N GLY A 108 0.91 -5.32 11.64
CA GLY A 108 -0.08 -4.45 11.00
C GLY A 108 -1.44 -4.59 11.65
N VAL A 109 -2.49 -4.33 10.88
CA VAL A 109 -3.88 -4.34 11.36
C VAL A 109 -4.72 -5.28 10.51
N ALA A 110 -5.39 -6.24 11.14
CA ALA A 110 -6.43 -7.05 10.52
C ALA A 110 -7.79 -6.37 10.72
N PHE A 111 -8.56 -6.17 9.66
CA PHE A 111 -9.88 -5.56 9.67
C PHE A 111 -10.93 -6.60 9.30
N ARG A 112 -11.96 -6.80 10.13
CA ARG A 112 -13.08 -7.70 9.84
C ARG A 112 -14.18 -6.95 9.11
N ILE A 113 -14.54 -7.44 7.93
CA ILE A 113 -15.70 -7.00 7.16
C ILE A 113 -16.81 -8.00 7.40
N GLU A 114 -18.00 -7.51 7.75
CA GLU A 114 -19.19 -8.33 7.95
C GLU A 114 -19.62 -9.01 6.65
N ALA A 115 -20.15 -10.23 6.76
CA ALA A 115 -20.54 -11.06 5.62
C ALA A 115 -21.45 -10.36 4.60
N ASP A 116 -22.41 -9.55 5.06
CA ASP A 116 -23.37 -8.82 4.22
C ASP A 116 -22.72 -7.70 3.40
N LYS A 117 -21.56 -7.18 3.84
CA LYS A 117 -20.80 -6.11 3.18
C LYS A 117 -19.56 -6.62 2.45
N ALA A 118 -19.13 -7.86 2.74
CA ALA A 118 -17.86 -8.40 2.24
C ALA A 118 -17.70 -8.29 0.73
N ALA A 119 -18.73 -8.63 -0.05
CA ALA A 119 -18.67 -8.55 -1.51
C ALA A 119 -18.43 -7.10 -2.01
N GLU A 120 -19.21 -6.14 -1.52
CA GLU A 120 -19.10 -4.73 -1.96
C GLU A 120 -17.76 -4.10 -1.51
N GLU A 121 -17.39 -4.28 -0.24
CA GLU A 121 -16.16 -3.67 0.29
C GLU A 121 -14.91 -4.26 -0.35
N LEU A 122 -14.88 -5.56 -0.64
CA LEU A 122 -13.74 -6.17 -1.32
C LEU A 122 -13.59 -5.65 -2.75
N GLN A 123 -14.68 -5.39 -3.48
CA GLN A 123 -14.58 -4.74 -4.80
C GLN A 123 -13.96 -3.35 -4.69
N ILE A 124 -14.32 -2.57 -3.67
CA ILE A 124 -13.72 -1.25 -3.42
C ILE A 124 -12.22 -1.38 -3.11
N VAL A 125 -11.84 -2.31 -2.24
CA VAL A 125 -10.43 -2.57 -1.94
C VAL A 125 -9.66 -3.03 -3.18
N TRP A 126 -10.25 -3.88 -4.02
CA TRP A 126 -9.63 -4.31 -5.28
C TRP A 126 -9.43 -3.14 -6.25
N ARG A 127 -10.42 -2.26 -6.42
CA ARG A 127 -10.31 -1.03 -7.23
C ARG A 127 -9.30 -0.03 -6.68
N ARG A 128 -8.92 -0.15 -5.41
CA ARG A 128 -7.86 0.65 -4.80
C ARG A 128 -6.48 0.04 -4.99
N GLU A 129 -6.32 -1.24 -4.69
CA GLU A 129 -5.00 -1.88 -4.57
C GLU A 129 -4.58 -2.58 -5.87
N MET A 130 -5.51 -3.22 -6.59
CA MET A 130 -5.18 -4.19 -7.64
C MET A 130 -5.12 -3.61 -9.06
N VAL A 131 -5.55 -2.36 -9.26
CA VAL A 131 -5.69 -1.73 -10.60
C VAL A 131 -4.42 -1.82 -11.43
N SER A 132 -3.25 -1.68 -10.81
CA SER A 132 -1.98 -1.61 -11.53
C SER A 132 -1.25 -2.96 -11.68
N HIS A 133 -1.85 -4.07 -11.23
CA HIS A 133 -1.25 -5.42 -11.22
C HIS A 133 0.10 -5.55 -10.49
N ALA A 134 0.56 -4.50 -9.80
CA ALA A 134 1.80 -4.50 -9.03
C ALA A 134 1.71 -5.34 -7.75
N TYR A 135 0.50 -5.64 -7.30
CA TYR A 135 0.26 -6.50 -6.15
C TYR A 135 -0.36 -7.85 -6.56
N ILE A 136 -0.15 -8.85 -5.72
CA ILE A 136 -0.77 -10.18 -5.78
C ILE A 136 -1.55 -10.38 -4.48
N PRO A 137 -2.89 -10.60 -4.52
CA PRO A 137 -3.68 -10.88 -3.35
C PRO A 137 -3.33 -12.27 -2.81
N ARG A 138 -3.27 -12.41 -1.49
CA ARG A 138 -2.94 -13.68 -0.83
C ARG A 138 -3.71 -13.83 0.47
N TRP A 139 -4.13 -15.06 0.75
CA TRP A 139 -4.51 -15.47 2.10
C TRP A 139 -3.26 -15.62 2.97
N VAL A 140 -3.29 -15.00 4.14
CA VAL A 140 -2.24 -15.08 5.18
C VAL A 140 -2.88 -15.37 6.54
N THR A 141 -2.10 -15.95 7.43
CA THR A 141 -2.46 -16.05 8.85
C THR A 141 -1.87 -14.85 9.58
N VAL A 142 -2.72 -14.10 10.27
CA VAL A 142 -2.35 -12.98 11.13
C VAL A 142 -2.43 -13.44 12.57
N GLU A 143 -1.30 -13.48 13.27
CA GLU A 143 -1.24 -13.78 14.70
C GLU A 143 -1.70 -12.55 15.50
N THR A 144 -2.85 -12.64 16.17
CA THR A 144 -3.41 -11.55 17.00
C THR A 144 -3.44 -11.94 18.49
N ALA A 145 -3.69 -10.97 19.37
CA ALA A 145 -3.83 -11.25 20.80
C ALA A 145 -5.00 -12.19 21.12
N ASP A 146 -6.05 -12.16 20.29
CA ASP A 146 -7.27 -12.96 20.44
C ASP A 146 -7.20 -14.28 19.62
N GLY A 147 -5.99 -14.67 19.21
CA GLY A 147 -5.73 -15.85 18.38
C GLY A 147 -5.51 -15.54 16.90
N PRO A 148 -5.13 -16.55 16.10
CA PRO A 148 -4.84 -16.37 14.68
C PRO A 148 -6.13 -16.12 13.88
N VAL A 149 -6.08 -15.19 12.92
CA VAL A 149 -7.15 -14.96 11.93
C VAL A 149 -6.61 -15.14 10.51
N ARG A 150 -7.41 -15.73 9.62
CA ARG A 150 -7.10 -15.78 8.19
C ARG A 150 -7.56 -14.50 7.51
N ALA A 151 -6.64 -13.79 6.85
CA ALA A 151 -6.91 -12.52 6.20
C ALA A 151 -6.35 -12.49 4.77
N ILE A 152 -6.97 -11.67 3.92
CA ILE A 152 -6.44 -11.28 2.62
C ILE A 152 -5.43 -10.15 2.81
N THR A 153 -4.30 -10.21 2.14
CA THR A 153 -3.36 -9.09 2.02
C THR A 153 -2.82 -8.99 0.60
N PHE A 154 -2.09 -7.91 0.32
CA PHE A 154 -1.52 -7.61 -0.99
C PHE A 154 -0.01 -7.67 -0.90
N THR A 155 0.61 -8.57 -1.68
CA THR A 155 2.08 -8.74 -1.71
C THR A 155 2.64 -8.22 -3.02
N ILE A 156 3.87 -7.74 -3.02
CA ILE A 156 4.50 -7.25 -4.25
C ILE A 156 4.59 -8.37 -5.30
N ASN A 157 4.17 -8.07 -6.53
CA ASN A 157 4.47 -8.91 -7.68
C ASN A 157 5.94 -8.72 -8.06
N ARG A 158 6.80 -9.64 -7.62
CA ARG A 158 8.26 -9.56 -7.88
C ARG A 158 8.65 -9.72 -9.35
N ARG A 159 7.71 -10.08 -10.24
CA ARG A 159 7.91 -10.11 -11.70
C ARG A 159 7.46 -8.82 -12.38
N HIS A 160 6.86 -7.90 -11.63
CA HIS A 160 6.38 -6.63 -12.16
C HIS A 160 7.57 -5.70 -12.44
N GLU A 161 7.59 -5.01 -13.58
CA GLU A 161 8.67 -4.12 -14.01
C GLU A 161 9.01 -3.02 -12.99
N ARG A 162 7.98 -2.53 -12.28
CA ARG A 162 8.11 -1.53 -11.21
C ARG A 162 8.62 -2.07 -9.87
N TYR A 163 8.89 -3.37 -9.74
CA TYR A 163 9.49 -3.91 -8.52
C TYR A 163 10.99 -3.59 -8.47
N VAL A 164 11.40 -2.84 -7.45
CA VAL A 164 12.78 -2.38 -7.25
C VAL A 164 13.73 -3.51 -6.84
N GLY A 165 13.20 -4.56 -6.22
CA GLY A 165 14.04 -5.61 -5.65
C GLY A 165 14.73 -5.21 -4.35
N GLN A 166 15.67 -6.06 -3.92
CA GLN A 166 16.45 -5.83 -2.70
C GLN A 166 17.67 -4.94 -2.90
N GLN A 167 17.96 -4.54 -4.14
CA GLN A 167 19.20 -3.91 -4.55
C GLN A 167 19.29 -2.42 -4.19
N MET A 168 18.15 -1.74 -4.05
CA MET A 168 18.13 -0.33 -3.65
C MET A 168 18.45 -0.18 -2.15
N ALA A 169 19.45 0.65 -1.87
CA ALA A 169 19.84 1.02 -0.52
C ALA A 169 18.85 2.02 0.10
N ASP A 170 18.69 1.98 1.43
CA ASP A 170 17.74 2.86 2.13
C ASP A 170 18.01 4.35 1.92
N ALA A 171 19.27 4.76 1.83
CA ALA A 171 19.64 6.16 1.57
C ALA A 171 19.23 6.60 0.16
N GLU A 172 19.26 5.70 -0.81
CA GLU A 172 18.78 5.97 -2.17
C GLU A 172 17.25 6.07 -2.19
N ALA A 173 16.56 5.11 -1.56
CA ALA A 173 15.11 5.15 -1.41
C ALA A 173 14.65 6.46 -0.73
N ALA A 174 15.36 6.88 0.32
CA ALA A 174 15.08 8.13 1.04
C ALA A 174 15.20 9.37 0.15
N ARG A 175 16.24 9.47 -0.69
CA ARG A 175 16.41 10.59 -1.63
C ARG A 175 15.28 10.65 -2.66
N VAL A 176 14.85 9.50 -3.18
CA VAL A 176 13.71 9.40 -4.09
C VAL A 176 12.43 9.87 -3.40
N ILE A 177 12.15 9.36 -2.21
CA ILE A 177 10.94 9.70 -1.43
C ILE A 177 10.91 11.19 -1.07
N ALA A 178 12.07 11.80 -0.79
CA ALA A 178 12.18 13.21 -0.41
C ALA A 178 11.72 14.18 -1.52
N VAL A 179 12.03 13.88 -2.79
CA VAL A 179 11.74 14.77 -3.94
C VAL A 179 10.41 14.47 -4.63
N ALA A 180 9.93 13.23 -4.54
CA ALA A 180 8.80 12.79 -5.32
C ALA A 180 7.49 13.41 -4.80
N SER A 181 6.73 13.99 -5.73
CA SER A 181 5.41 14.55 -5.47
C SER A 181 4.53 14.33 -6.70
N GLY A 182 3.28 13.93 -6.48
CA GLY A 182 2.33 13.70 -7.55
C GLY A 182 0.92 14.19 -7.20
N ARG A 183 -0.07 13.80 -8.01
CA ARG A 183 -1.47 14.24 -7.93
C ARG A 183 -2.12 14.06 -6.56
N ILE A 184 -1.73 13.04 -5.79
CA ILE A 184 -2.28 12.77 -4.45
C ILE A 184 -1.33 13.15 -3.30
N GLY A 185 -0.27 13.90 -3.57
CA GLY A 185 0.63 14.51 -2.59
C GLY A 185 2.07 14.02 -2.65
N ARG A 186 2.88 14.42 -1.66
CA ARG A 186 4.30 14.06 -1.60
C ARG A 186 4.49 12.59 -1.24
N CYS A 187 5.53 11.95 -1.77
CA CYS A 187 5.91 10.60 -1.37
C CYS A 187 6.35 10.56 0.10
N ALA A 188 7.06 11.58 0.57
CA ALA A 188 7.45 11.74 1.98
C ALA A 188 6.24 11.76 2.95
N GLU A 189 5.16 12.47 2.60
CA GLU A 189 3.94 12.51 3.42
C GLU A 189 3.34 11.10 3.59
N TYR A 190 3.42 10.23 2.57
CA TYR A 190 2.94 8.86 2.68
C TYR A 190 3.75 8.06 3.71
N LEU A 191 5.08 8.21 3.70
CA LEU A 191 5.97 7.59 4.68
C LEU A 191 5.71 8.12 6.09
N GLU A 192 5.61 9.44 6.24
CA GLU A 192 5.34 10.12 7.51
C GLU A 192 4.02 9.67 8.14
N ASN A 193 2.92 9.72 7.37
CA ASN A 193 1.61 9.26 7.83
C ASN A 193 1.65 7.78 8.24
N THR A 194 2.35 6.95 7.47
CA THR A 194 2.46 5.53 7.80
C THR A 194 3.21 5.33 9.11
N VAL A 195 4.37 5.97 9.30
CA VAL A 195 5.14 5.85 10.56
C VAL A 195 4.35 6.39 11.75
N GLN A 196 3.71 7.54 11.61
CA GLN A 196 2.89 8.13 12.67
C GLN A 196 1.82 7.16 13.16
N HIS A 197 1.04 6.57 12.26
CA HIS A 197 -0.03 5.66 12.65
C HIS A 197 0.50 4.31 13.17
N LEU A 198 1.69 3.88 12.75
CA LEU A 198 2.34 2.75 13.40
C LEU A 198 2.69 3.06 14.85
N HIS A 199 3.20 4.26 15.14
CA HIS A 199 3.48 4.70 16.49
C HIS A 199 2.22 4.82 17.35
N GLU A 200 1.13 5.38 16.81
CA GLU A 200 -0.18 5.45 17.50
C GLU A 200 -0.71 4.05 17.88
N LEU A 201 -0.42 3.05 17.05
CA LEU A 201 -0.76 1.65 17.30
C LEU A 201 0.28 0.90 18.13
N LYS A 202 1.34 1.57 18.61
CA LYS A 202 2.46 0.96 19.35
C LYS A 202 3.15 -0.16 18.55
N ILE A 203 3.19 -0.01 17.23
CA ILE A 203 3.88 -0.89 16.30
C ILE A 203 5.26 -0.29 16.01
N ALA A 204 6.31 -0.88 16.60
CA ALA A 204 7.68 -0.53 16.27
C ALA A 204 8.09 -1.16 14.92
N ASP A 205 8.65 -0.35 14.02
CA ASP A 205 9.17 -0.81 12.73
C ASP A 205 10.48 -0.07 12.40
N ARG A 206 11.60 -0.74 12.72
CA ARG A 206 12.95 -0.17 12.58
C ARG A 206 13.28 0.25 11.15
N TYR A 207 12.76 -0.46 10.15
CA TYR A 207 13.00 -0.11 8.76
C TYR A 207 12.29 1.20 8.42
N MET A 208 11.01 1.32 8.79
CA MET A 208 10.22 2.52 8.53
C MET A 208 10.76 3.75 9.26
N GLU A 209 11.21 3.59 10.51
CA GLU A 209 11.82 4.66 11.32
C GLU A 209 13.17 5.12 10.74
N ARG A 210 14.01 4.18 10.32
CA ARG A 210 15.29 4.49 9.65
C ARG A 210 15.05 5.22 8.35
N LEU A 211 14.13 4.74 7.52
CA LEU A 211 13.80 5.36 6.23
C LEU A 211 13.24 6.77 6.41
N LEU A 212 12.38 6.99 7.42
CA LEU A 212 11.87 8.33 7.75
C LEU A 212 12.99 9.29 8.16
N THR A 213 13.92 8.82 8.99
CA THR A 213 15.08 9.61 9.42
C THR A 213 15.92 10.05 8.21
N LEU A 214 16.26 9.11 7.34
CA LEU A 214 17.03 9.39 6.12
C LEU A 214 16.27 10.33 5.17
N THR A 215 14.95 10.16 5.05
CA THR A 215 14.12 11.00 4.17
C THR A 215 14.09 12.45 4.68
N ARG A 216 13.97 12.65 6.01
CA ARG A 216 14.03 13.99 6.61
C ARG A 216 15.39 14.66 6.41
N GLN A 217 16.48 13.90 6.51
CA GLN A 217 17.83 14.41 6.21
C GLN A 217 17.92 14.87 4.75
N ALA A 218 17.49 14.04 3.81
CA ALA A 218 17.49 14.38 2.38
C ALA A 218 16.61 15.61 2.05
N CYS A 219 15.45 15.75 2.68
CA CYS A 219 14.60 16.95 2.53
C CYS A 219 15.33 18.23 3.00
N SER A 220 16.03 18.18 4.13
CA SER A 220 16.76 19.33 4.67
C SER A 220 17.96 19.72 3.79
N GLU A 221 18.70 18.74 3.27
CA GLU A 221 19.82 18.96 2.34
C GLU A 221 19.35 19.68 1.07
N GLN A 222 18.18 19.31 0.55
CA GLN A 222 17.61 19.94 -0.65
C GLN A 222 17.18 21.38 -0.41
N ALA A 223 16.50 21.63 0.71
CA ALA A 223 16.12 22.99 1.08
C ALA A 223 17.35 23.92 1.23
N ALA A 224 18.46 23.40 1.75
CA ALA A 224 19.72 24.14 1.86
C ALA A 224 20.36 24.45 0.49
N GLN A 225 20.30 23.50 -0.46
CA GLN A 225 20.81 23.67 -1.82
C GLN A 225 19.99 24.71 -2.61
N GLU A 226 18.67 24.68 -2.51
CA GLU A 226 17.77 25.63 -3.19
C GLU A 226 17.94 27.06 -2.66
N ASN A 227 18.24 27.22 -1.37
CA ASN A 227 18.51 28.52 -0.76
C ASN A 227 19.90 29.08 -1.08
N SER A 228 20.85 28.22 -1.48
CA SER A 228 22.22 28.64 -1.85
C SER A 228 22.34 29.01 -3.34
N GLN A 229 21.33 28.69 -4.15
CA GLN A 229 21.26 28.98 -5.59
C GLN A 229 20.37 30.19 -5.92
N LYS A 230 19.76 30.82 -4.92
CA LYS A 230 18.98 32.07 -5.02
C LYS A 230 19.79 33.24 -4.49
#